data_AF-A0A445BC84-F1
#
_entry.id   AF-A0A445BC84-F1
#
_cell.length_a   1.000
_cell.length_b   1.000
_cell.length_c   1.000
_cell.angle_alpha   90.00
_cell.angle_beta   90.00
_cell.angle_gamma   90.00
#
_symmetry.space_group_name_H-M   'P 1'
#
loop_
_entity.id
_entity.type
_entity.pdbx_description
1 polymer ?
#
loop_
_entity_poly.entity_id
_entity_poly.type
_entity_poly.pdbx_seq_one_letter_code
_entity_poly.pdbx_strand_id
1 'polypeptide(L)'
;MVVHSTIDLSKNDLTGEIPEKLSELVHLGALNLSWNHLTGNIPSNIGSLTDLESLDLSHNHLSGSIPPSMTSMTFLSHLNLSYNNFSGQIPVANQFGTFTDPSIYEGNPHLCGTPLPTNCSSLMLPPRDEEEDANESEDKRERFWLYGSIAFGYITGFWVVCGSLILKRSWRHAYFNFVYDMRDKLLVFIAVNMVRAKRRFGLETN
;
A
#
# COMPACT_ATOMS: atom_id res chain seq x y z
N MET A 1 8.64 38.35 -3.67
CA MET A 1 8.09 37.07 -3.20
C MET A 1 7.84 36.25 -4.45
N VAL A 2 8.73 35.31 -4.76
CA VAL A 2 8.50 34.39 -5.89
C VAL A 2 7.40 33.45 -5.43
N VAL A 3 6.26 33.46 -6.11
CA VAL A 3 5.17 32.52 -5.83
C VAL A 3 5.47 31.30 -6.69
N HIS A 4 5.98 30.23 -6.08
CA HIS A 4 6.15 28.97 -6.80
C HIS A 4 4.77 28.33 -7.04
N SER A 5 4.55 27.83 -8.25
CA SER A 5 3.32 27.13 -8.57
C SER A 5 3.34 25.74 -7.95
N THR A 6 2.19 25.28 -7.43
CA THR A 6 2.04 23.95 -6.84
C THR A 6 0.98 23.18 -7.59
N ILE A 7 1.29 21.94 -7.98
CA ILE A 7 0.35 20.98 -8.55
C ILE A 7 0.28 19.79 -7.61
N ASP A 8 -0.89 19.59 -7.01
CA ASP A 8 -1.20 18.39 -6.24
C ASP A 8 -2.37 17.66 -6.90
N LEU A 9 -2.07 16.48 -7.43
CA LEU A 9 -3.02 15.54 -8.01
C LEU A 9 -2.95 14.19 -7.29
N SER A 10 -2.46 14.17 -6.06
CA SER A 10 -2.31 12.93 -5.30
C SER A 10 -3.65 12.28 -4.94
N LYS A 11 -3.64 10.97 -4.73
CA LYS A 11 -4.82 10.17 -4.29
C LYS A 11 -5.98 10.25 -5.27
N ASN A 12 -5.69 10.00 -6.54
CA ASN A 12 -6.68 9.87 -7.60
C ASN A 12 -6.48 8.54 -8.34
N ASP A 13 -7.33 8.29 -9.33
CA ASP A 13 -7.24 7.11 -10.20
C ASP A 13 -6.56 7.47 -11.54
N LEU A 14 -5.58 8.40 -11.54
CA LEU A 14 -4.91 8.81 -12.79
C LEU A 14 -4.10 7.66 -13.37
N THR A 15 -4.29 7.40 -14.66
CA THR A 15 -3.61 6.33 -15.41
C THR A 15 -2.80 6.89 -16.57
N GLY A 16 -1.91 6.08 -17.12
CA GLY A 16 -1.09 6.46 -18.28
C GLY A 16 0.24 7.08 -17.84
N GLU A 17 0.96 7.65 -18.80
CA GLU A 17 2.31 8.16 -18.58
C GLU A 17 2.32 9.63 -18.12
N ILE A 18 3.41 10.01 -17.45
CA ILE A 18 3.68 11.42 -17.14
C ILE A 18 4.05 12.12 -18.46
N PRO A 19 3.29 13.13 -18.92
CA PRO A 19 3.54 13.77 -20.20
C PRO A 19 4.83 14.59 -20.16
N GLU A 20 5.64 14.53 -21.23
CA GLU A 20 6.89 15.30 -21.32
C GLU A 20 6.67 16.82 -21.15
N LYS A 21 5.52 17.33 -21.60
CA LYS A 21 5.13 18.74 -21.46
C LYS A 21 5.09 19.24 -20.02
N LEU A 22 4.98 18.35 -19.03
CA LEU A 22 5.07 18.71 -17.63
C LEU A 22 6.42 19.37 -17.29
N SER A 23 7.48 19.01 -18.02
CA SER A 23 8.82 19.60 -17.87
C SER A 23 8.94 21.05 -18.35
N GLU A 24 7.94 21.58 -19.05
CA GLU A 24 7.90 22.97 -19.51
C GLU A 24 7.45 23.95 -18.41
N LEU A 25 6.94 23.44 -17.28
CA LEU A 25 6.47 24.25 -16.15
C LEU A 25 7.63 24.74 -15.26
N VAL A 26 8.59 25.46 -15.83
CA VAL A 26 9.88 25.81 -15.20
C VAL A 26 9.79 26.53 -13.85
N HIS A 27 8.65 27.17 -13.52
CA HIS A 27 8.40 27.87 -12.25
C HIS A 27 7.58 27.05 -11.24
N LEU A 28 7.42 25.75 -11.47
CA LEU A 28 6.75 24.84 -10.55
C LEU A 28 7.67 24.61 -9.34
N GLY A 29 7.15 24.84 -8.12
CA GLY A 29 7.88 24.59 -6.87
C GLY A 29 7.49 23.28 -6.20
N ALA A 30 6.29 22.76 -6.45
CA ALA A 30 5.88 21.48 -5.88
C ALA A 30 5.01 20.70 -6.85
N LEU A 31 5.33 19.42 -7.00
CA LEU A 31 4.59 18.45 -7.80
C LEU A 31 4.32 17.20 -6.97
N ASN A 32 3.05 16.94 -6.70
CA ASN A 32 2.61 15.73 -6.03
C ASN A 32 1.67 14.94 -6.93
N LEU A 33 2.12 13.77 -7.39
CA LEU A 33 1.37 12.80 -8.19
C LEU A 33 1.20 11.47 -7.45
N SER A 34 1.46 11.44 -6.14
CA SER A 34 1.46 10.21 -5.36
C SER A 34 0.09 9.53 -5.28
N TRP A 35 0.07 8.23 -5.00
CA TRP A 35 -1.18 7.46 -4.86
C TRP A 35 -2.08 7.57 -6.09
N ASN A 36 -1.53 7.15 -7.23
CA ASN A 36 -2.24 7.05 -8.51
C ASN A 36 -1.90 5.72 -9.19
N HIS A 37 -2.28 5.56 -10.46
CA HIS A 37 -1.98 4.40 -11.29
C HIS A 37 -1.13 4.76 -12.51
N LEU A 38 -0.24 5.76 -12.36
CA LEU A 38 0.63 6.20 -13.44
C LEU A 38 1.64 5.11 -13.82
N THR A 39 1.92 4.99 -15.11
CA THR A 39 2.79 3.97 -15.72
C THR A 39 3.89 4.62 -16.56
N GLY A 40 4.79 3.81 -17.14
CA GLY A 40 5.86 4.32 -18.01
C GLY A 40 7.02 4.90 -17.21
N ASN A 41 7.82 5.76 -17.83
CA ASN A 41 9.06 6.30 -17.25
C ASN A 41 8.87 7.73 -16.74
N ILE A 42 9.75 8.17 -15.85
CA ILE A 42 9.89 9.62 -15.59
C ILE A 42 10.47 10.26 -16.86
N PRO A 43 9.87 11.34 -17.40
CA PRO A 43 10.39 12.02 -18.57
C PRO A 43 11.85 12.45 -18.38
N SER A 44 12.69 12.21 -19.38
CA SER A 44 14.11 12.57 -19.33
C SER A 44 14.34 14.07 -19.13
N ASN A 45 13.39 14.92 -19.57
CA ASN A 45 13.48 16.37 -19.45
C ASN A 45 13.01 16.93 -18.10
N ILE A 46 12.57 16.09 -17.15
CA ILE A 46 12.06 16.54 -15.84
C ILE A 46 13.07 17.41 -15.07
N GLY A 47 14.37 17.24 -15.32
CA GLY A 47 15.44 18.05 -14.76
C GLY A 47 15.40 19.53 -15.13
N SER A 48 14.57 19.92 -16.11
CA SER A 48 14.34 21.33 -16.51
C SER A 48 13.52 22.11 -15.49
N LEU A 49 12.85 21.43 -14.55
CA LEU A 49 12.10 22.03 -13.45
C LEU A 49 13.06 22.51 -12.35
N THR A 50 13.86 23.53 -12.64
CA THR A 50 14.92 23.98 -11.74
C THR A 50 14.39 24.55 -10.44
N ASP A 51 13.22 25.19 -10.45
CA ASP A 51 12.61 25.83 -9.28
C ASP A 51 11.88 24.82 -8.37
N LEU A 52 11.83 23.53 -8.72
CA LEU A 52 11.08 22.51 -7.98
C LEU A 52 11.76 22.19 -6.65
N GLU A 53 11.03 22.39 -5.56
CA GLU A 53 11.45 22.11 -4.18
C GLU A 53 10.94 20.76 -3.69
N SER A 54 9.77 20.32 -4.16
CA SER A 54 9.13 19.08 -3.71
C SER A 54 8.61 18.25 -4.88
N LEU A 55 9.00 16.98 -4.91
CA LEU A 55 8.55 15.99 -5.89
C LEU A 55 8.12 14.70 -5.18
N ASP A 56 6.85 14.36 -5.28
CA ASP A 56 6.31 13.09 -4.77
C ASP A 56 5.64 12.32 -5.92
N LEU A 57 6.24 11.18 -6.27
CA LEU A 57 5.75 10.23 -7.27
C LEU A 57 5.42 8.87 -6.65
N SER A 58 5.39 8.77 -5.32
CA SER A 58 5.24 7.51 -4.60
C SER A 58 3.90 6.82 -4.86
N HIS A 59 3.82 5.51 -4.64
CA HIS A 59 2.59 4.73 -4.82
C HIS A 59 1.99 4.89 -6.22
N ASN A 60 2.77 4.52 -7.24
CA ASN A 60 2.37 4.45 -8.64
C ASN A 60 2.93 3.16 -9.27
N HIS A 61 2.77 3.00 -10.59
CA HIS A 61 3.34 1.89 -11.37
C HIS A 61 4.44 2.39 -12.33
N LEU A 62 5.16 3.45 -11.96
CA LEU A 62 6.25 4.00 -12.78
C LEU A 62 7.42 3.01 -12.84
N SER A 63 8.16 3.04 -13.94
CA SER A 63 9.20 2.04 -14.25
C SER A 63 10.40 2.66 -14.96
N GLY A 64 11.44 1.85 -15.16
CA GLY A 64 12.71 2.27 -15.76
C GLY A 64 13.63 2.98 -14.78
N SER A 65 14.69 3.60 -15.29
CA SER A 65 15.69 4.26 -14.45
C SER A 65 15.27 5.67 -14.04
N ILE A 66 15.76 6.09 -12.87
CA ILE A 66 15.66 7.48 -12.42
C ILE A 66 16.51 8.34 -13.38
N PRO A 67 15.93 9.33 -14.09
CA PRO A 67 16.67 10.10 -15.08
C PRO A 67 17.86 10.85 -14.45
N PRO A 68 19.08 10.73 -15.01
CA PRO A 68 20.24 11.48 -14.52
C PRO A 68 20.04 12.99 -14.54
N SER A 69 19.17 13.51 -15.42
CA SER A 69 18.81 14.92 -15.49
C SER A 69 18.22 15.48 -14.20
N MET A 70 17.59 14.65 -13.36
CA MET A 70 17.07 15.08 -12.05
C MET A 70 18.17 15.62 -11.13
N THR A 71 19.43 15.22 -11.34
CA THR A 71 20.58 15.79 -10.61
C THR A 71 20.80 17.28 -10.87
N SER A 72 20.18 17.84 -11.92
CA SER A 72 20.23 19.28 -12.24
C SER A 72 19.23 20.12 -11.43
N MET A 73 18.32 19.49 -10.69
CA MET A 73 17.30 20.14 -9.88
C MET A 73 17.91 20.60 -8.55
N THR A 74 18.48 21.81 -8.53
CA THR A 74 19.30 22.29 -7.41
C THR A 74 18.51 22.75 -6.18
N PHE A 75 17.22 23.06 -6.34
CA PHE A 75 16.32 23.47 -5.26
C PHE A 75 15.51 22.32 -4.64
N LEU A 76 15.62 21.11 -5.21
CA LEU A 76 14.86 19.94 -4.74
C LEU A 76 15.30 19.57 -3.31
N SER A 77 14.35 19.63 -2.39
CA SER A 77 14.54 19.40 -0.95
C SER A 77 13.71 18.24 -0.42
N HIS A 78 12.63 17.89 -1.12
CA HIS A 78 11.78 16.76 -0.79
C HIS A 78 11.59 15.88 -2.02
N LEU A 79 11.97 14.61 -1.90
CA LEU A 79 11.81 13.59 -2.93
C LEU A 79 11.18 12.36 -2.31
N ASN A 80 10.18 11.79 -2.99
CA ASN A 80 9.65 10.47 -2.66
C ASN A 80 9.33 9.70 -3.94
N LEU A 81 10.01 8.56 -4.13
CA LEU A 81 9.90 7.66 -5.28
C LEU A 81 9.46 6.24 -4.85
N SER A 82 9.05 6.07 -3.59
CA SER A 82 8.75 4.77 -3.01
C SER A 82 7.54 4.11 -3.65
N TYR A 83 7.45 2.78 -3.53
CA TYR A 83 6.35 1.95 -4.02
C TYR A 83 6.05 2.20 -5.51
N ASN A 84 7.05 1.95 -6.34
CA ASN A 84 7.00 1.98 -7.81
C ASN A 84 7.78 0.76 -8.36
N ASN A 85 8.04 0.73 -9.65
CA ASN A 85 8.82 -0.32 -10.32
C ASN A 85 10.11 0.23 -10.96
N PHE A 86 10.75 1.21 -10.31
CA PHE A 86 12.01 1.77 -10.80
C PHE A 86 13.15 0.75 -10.75
N SER A 87 14.11 0.91 -11.66
CA SER A 87 15.24 0.00 -11.84
C SER A 87 16.57 0.71 -12.03
N GLY A 88 17.66 0.00 -11.78
CA GLY A 88 19.02 0.51 -11.96
C GLY A 88 19.52 1.36 -10.80
N GLN A 89 20.61 2.08 -11.06
CA GLN A 89 21.36 2.78 -10.02
C GLN A 89 20.73 4.12 -9.64
N ILE A 90 20.60 4.38 -8.34
CA ILE A 90 20.20 5.69 -7.81
C ILE A 90 21.27 6.74 -8.16
N PRO A 91 20.92 7.86 -8.81
CA PRO A 91 21.85 8.97 -9.02
C PRO A 91 22.33 9.52 -7.68
N VAL A 92 23.64 9.73 -7.51
CA VAL A 92 24.25 10.23 -6.25
C VAL A 92 24.87 11.63 -6.37
N ALA A 93 24.56 12.35 -7.45
CA ALA A 93 25.13 13.67 -7.71
C ALA A 93 24.27 14.82 -7.17
N ASN A 94 24.91 15.91 -6.76
CA ASN A 94 24.26 17.15 -6.29
C ASN A 94 23.27 16.90 -5.14
N GLN A 95 22.05 17.46 -5.21
CA GLN A 95 21.03 17.31 -4.18
C GLN A 95 20.60 15.86 -3.96
N PHE A 96 20.69 15.01 -4.99
CA PHE A 96 20.35 13.59 -4.86
C PHE A 96 21.23 12.85 -3.86
N GLY A 97 22.49 13.27 -3.69
CA GLY A 97 23.38 12.71 -2.68
C GLY A 97 22.98 13.05 -1.24
N THR A 98 22.09 14.03 -1.04
CA THR A 98 21.59 14.43 0.29
C THR A 98 20.41 13.58 0.75
N PHE A 99 19.72 12.90 -0.18
CA PHE A 99 18.61 11.99 0.11
C PHE A 99 19.14 10.64 0.61
N THR A 100 19.56 10.61 1.87
CA THR A 100 20.16 9.44 2.51
C THR A 100 19.14 8.50 3.16
N ASP A 101 17.87 8.90 3.24
CA ASP A 101 16.80 8.08 3.81
C ASP A 101 16.39 6.98 2.81
N PRO A 102 16.53 5.68 3.16
CA PRO A 102 16.11 4.57 2.30
C PRO A 102 14.61 4.56 1.99
N SER A 103 13.77 5.14 2.86
CA SER A 103 12.31 5.15 2.69
C SER A 103 11.85 5.87 1.43
N ILE A 104 12.64 6.83 0.93
CA ILE A 104 12.41 7.56 -0.33
C ILE A 104 12.34 6.60 -1.53
N TYR A 105 13.04 5.47 -1.45
CA TYR A 105 13.23 4.54 -2.55
C TYR A 105 12.63 3.15 -2.28
N GLU A 106 12.06 2.93 -1.08
CA GLU A 106 11.49 1.66 -0.65
C GLU A 106 10.42 1.14 -1.64
N GLY A 107 10.27 -0.17 -1.75
CA GLY A 107 9.23 -0.76 -2.59
C GLY A 107 9.51 -0.71 -4.09
N ASN A 108 10.76 -0.43 -4.51
CA ASN A 108 11.24 -0.58 -5.88
C ASN A 108 12.18 -1.78 -5.99
N PRO A 109 11.75 -2.93 -6.56
CA PRO A 109 12.50 -4.19 -6.45
C PRO A 109 13.83 -4.22 -7.22
N HIS A 110 13.94 -3.47 -8.31
CA HIS A 110 15.11 -3.48 -9.19
C HIS A 110 16.04 -2.27 -9.00
N LEU A 111 15.77 -1.43 -8.00
CA LEU A 111 16.57 -0.26 -7.71
C LEU A 111 17.77 -0.64 -6.83
N CYS A 112 18.93 -0.05 -7.10
CA CYS A 112 20.18 -0.38 -6.42
C CYS A 112 21.06 0.86 -6.20
N GLY A 113 22.05 0.72 -5.32
CA GLY A 113 22.97 1.80 -4.96
C GLY A 113 22.53 2.54 -3.70
N THR A 114 23.46 3.31 -3.13
CA THR A 114 23.21 4.08 -1.90
C THR A 114 22.07 5.07 -2.11
N PRO A 115 21.10 5.20 -1.17
CA PRO A 115 21.12 4.68 0.20
C PRO A 115 20.58 3.25 0.41
N LEU A 116 20.16 2.54 -0.64
CA LEU A 116 19.66 1.16 -0.49
C LEU A 116 20.80 0.17 -0.21
N PRO A 117 20.53 -0.93 0.53
CA PRO A 117 21.51 -1.99 0.78
C PRO A 117 21.81 -2.82 -0.48
N THR A 118 20.95 -2.75 -1.50
CA THR A 118 21.05 -3.49 -2.75
C THR A 118 22.22 -2.98 -3.59
N ASN A 119 23.19 -3.84 -3.89
CA ASN A 119 24.38 -3.46 -4.66
C ASN A 119 24.17 -3.66 -6.16
N CYS A 120 24.48 -2.66 -6.99
CA CYS A 120 24.24 -2.73 -8.43
C CYS A 120 25.09 -3.78 -9.17
N SER A 121 26.15 -4.29 -8.54
CA SER A 121 26.99 -5.35 -9.13
C SER A 121 26.27 -6.70 -9.26
N SER A 122 25.19 -6.96 -8.52
CA SER A 122 24.41 -8.20 -8.66
C SER A 122 23.54 -8.22 -9.92
N LEU A 123 23.28 -7.07 -10.55
CA LEU A 123 22.46 -6.93 -11.76
C LEU A 123 23.24 -7.08 -13.08
N MET A 124 24.58 -7.16 -13.03
CA MET A 124 25.44 -7.31 -14.22
C MET A 124 25.76 -8.75 -14.62
N LEU A 125 25.18 -9.74 -13.93
CA LEU A 125 25.22 -11.10 -14.47
C LEU A 125 24.34 -11.16 -15.72
N PRO A 126 24.79 -11.80 -16.82
CA PRO A 126 23.89 -12.15 -17.92
C PRO A 126 22.73 -12.95 -17.33
N PRO A 127 21.55 -12.98 -17.98
CA PRO A 127 20.45 -13.82 -17.51
C PRO A 127 20.97 -15.25 -17.50
N ARG A 128 21.36 -15.74 -16.31
CA ARG A 128 21.20 -17.16 -16.02
C ARG A 128 19.70 -17.35 -16.13
N ASP A 129 19.31 -18.38 -16.86
CA ASP A 129 17.96 -18.91 -16.85
C ASP A 129 17.36 -18.66 -15.47
N GLU A 130 16.15 -18.10 -15.44
CA GLU A 130 15.37 -17.90 -14.21
C GLU A 130 15.28 -19.25 -13.46
N GLU A 131 16.31 -19.58 -12.67
CA GLU A 131 16.13 -20.21 -11.39
C GLU A 131 15.37 -19.17 -10.60
N GLU A 132 14.04 -19.23 -10.75
CA GLU A 132 13.10 -18.77 -9.74
C GLU A 132 13.74 -19.09 -8.39
N ASP A 133 14.10 -18.04 -7.65
CA ASP A 133 14.40 -18.16 -6.24
C ASP A 133 13.21 -18.91 -5.62
N ALA A 134 13.43 -20.20 -5.38
CA ALA A 134 12.40 -21.15 -4.96
C ALA A 134 11.72 -20.74 -3.66
N ASN A 135 12.24 -19.72 -2.97
CA ASN A 135 11.68 -19.20 -1.73
C ASN A 135 10.54 -18.19 -1.95
N GLU A 136 10.53 -17.37 -3.01
CA GLU A 136 9.45 -16.38 -3.19
C GLU A 136 8.19 -17.01 -3.84
N SER A 137 8.40 -18.04 -4.67
CA SER A 137 7.32 -18.84 -5.26
C SER A 137 6.72 -19.83 -4.27
N GLU A 138 7.52 -20.38 -3.34
CA GLU A 138 7.00 -21.14 -2.20
C GLU A 138 6.14 -20.27 -1.28
N ASP A 139 6.60 -19.08 -0.88
CA ASP A 139 5.82 -18.19 0.00
C ASP A 139 4.46 -17.78 -0.60
N LYS A 140 4.41 -17.46 -1.91
CA LYS A 140 3.15 -17.16 -2.59
C LYS A 140 2.26 -18.39 -2.67
N ARG A 141 2.81 -19.56 -3.03
CA ARG A 141 2.04 -20.81 -3.18
C ARG A 141 1.50 -21.29 -1.83
N GLU A 142 2.29 -21.26 -0.77
CA GLU A 142 1.85 -21.59 0.59
C GLU A 142 0.73 -20.64 1.03
N ARG A 143 0.87 -19.33 0.78
CA ARG A 143 -0.19 -18.36 1.08
C ARG A 143 -1.48 -18.66 0.31
N PHE A 144 -1.40 -18.98 -0.98
CA PHE A 144 -2.57 -19.39 -1.78
C PHE A 144 -3.22 -20.68 -1.27
N TRP A 145 -2.43 -21.69 -0.87
CA TRP A 145 -2.94 -22.92 -0.28
C TRP A 145 -3.58 -22.68 1.10
N LEU A 146 -3.00 -21.80 1.91
CA LEU A 146 -3.57 -21.38 3.20
C LEU A 146 -4.92 -20.68 2.99
N TYR A 147 -5.01 -19.68 2.11
CA TYR A 147 -6.28 -19.01 1.81
C TYR A 147 -7.31 -19.95 1.18
N GLY A 148 -6.88 -20.84 0.29
CA GLY A 148 -7.73 -21.86 -0.33
C GLY A 148 -8.32 -22.82 0.70
N SER A 149 -7.51 -23.30 1.65
CA SER A 149 -7.97 -24.21 2.70
C SER A 149 -8.92 -23.53 3.71
N ILE A 150 -8.65 -22.27 4.06
CA ILE A 150 -9.55 -21.47 4.91
C ILE A 150 -10.88 -21.26 4.20
N ALA A 151 -10.88 -20.82 2.95
CA ALA A 151 -12.09 -20.59 2.18
C ALA A 151 -12.92 -21.88 2.02
N PHE A 152 -12.27 -22.99 1.69
CA PHE A 152 -12.93 -24.28 1.58
C PHE A 152 -13.50 -24.77 2.92
N GLY A 153 -12.78 -24.57 4.02
CA GLY A 153 -13.23 -24.88 5.38
C GLY A 153 -14.45 -24.06 5.79
N TYR A 154 -14.46 -22.77 5.49
CA TYR A 154 -15.62 -21.91 5.73
C TYR A 154 -16.84 -22.34 4.92
N ILE A 155 -16.67 -22.59 3.63
CA ILE A 155 -17.75 -23.01 2.74
C ILE A 155 -18.31 -24.35 3.23
N THR A 156 -17.47 -25.36 3.40
CA THR A 156 -17.93 -26.69 3.83
C THR A 156 -18.55 -26.68 5.22
N GLY A 157 -17.95 -25.99 6.19
CA GLY A 157 -18.49 -25.87 7.55
C GLY A 157 -19.84 -25.13 7.58
N PHE A 158 -19.93 -23.99 6.90
CA PHE A 158 -21.15 -23.20 6.84
C PHE A 158 -22.30 -23.97 6.17
N TRP A 159 -22.04 -24.62 5.03
CA TRP A 159 -23.05 -25.39 4.32
C TRP A 159 -23.46 -26.68 5.02
N VAL A 160 -22.57 -27.33 5.78
CA VAL A 160 -22.94 -28.51 6.59
C VAL A 160 -23.86 -28.10 7.76
N VAL A 161 -23.54 -27.01 8.46
CA VAL A 161 -24.37 -26.52 9.57
C VAL A 161 -25.69 -25.96 9.06
N CYS A 162 -25.67 -25.04 8.09
CA CYS A 162 -26.90 -24.48 7.54
C CYS A 162 -27.72 -25.53 6.78
N GLY A 163 -27.07 -26.42 6.02
CA GLY A 163 -27.73 -27.50 5.29
C GLY A 163 -28.41 -28.52 6.22
N SER A 164 -27.73 -28.94 7.28
CA SER A 164 -28.34 -29.85 8.28
C SER A 164 -29.54 -29.22 9.00
N LEU A 165 -29.49 -27.91 9.26
CA LEU A 165 -30.61 -27.15 9.84
C LEU A 165 -31.77 -26.96 8.85
N ILE A 166 -31.51 -26.85 7.55
CA ILE A 166 -32.55 -26.72 6.50
C ILE A 166 -33.23 -28.07 6.22
N LEU A 167 -32.47 -29.17 6.19
CA LEU A 167 -32.98 -30.49 5.81
C LEU A 167 -33.85 -31.15 6.89
N LYS A 168 -33.59 -30.89 8.19
CA LYS A 168 -34.40 -31.45 9.28
C LYS A 168 -35.22 -30.41 10.02
N ARG A 169 -36.53 -30.43 9.76
CA ARG A 169 -37.52 -29.54 10.39
C ARG A 169 -37.47 -29.58 11.93
N SER A 170 -37.20 -30.73 12.53
CA SER A 170 -37.07 -30.88 14.00
C SER A 170 -35.82 -30.22 14.57
N TRP A 171 -34.70 -30.27 13.83
CA TRP A 171 -33.43 -29.66 14.24
C TRP A 171 -33.50 -28.15 14.18
N ARG A 172 -34.16 -27.61 13.14
CA ARG A 172 -34.45 -26.18 13.01
C ARG A 172 -35.19 -25.63 14.23
N HIS A 173 -36.28 -26.28 14.63
CA HIS A 173 -37.08 -25.83 15.78
C HIS A 173 -36.31 -25.93 17.09
N ALA A 174 -35.58 -27.02 17.32
CA ALA A 174 -34.76 -27.17 18.53
C ALA A 174 -33.65 -26.11 18.60
N TYR A 175 -32.97 -25.84 17.48
CA TYR A 175 -31.93 -24.81 17.39
C TYR A 175 -32.47 -23.41 17.68
N PHE A 176 -33.57 -23.00 17.03
CA PHE A 176 -34.15 -21.69 17.28
C PHE A 176 -34.64 -21.54 18.72
N ASN A 177 -35.29 -22.56 19.30
CA ASN A 177 -35.72 -22.51 20.69
C ASN A 177 -34.54 -22.36 21.66
N PHE A 178 -33.43 -23.05 21.40
CA PHE A 178 -32.20 -22.90 22.17
C PHE A 178 -31.61 -21.48 22.04
N VAL A 179 -31.54 -20.93 20.82
CA VAL A 179 -31.03 -19.56 20.59
C VAL A 179 -31.89 -18.51 21.29
N TYR A 180 -33.22 -18.65 21.23
CA TYR A 180 -34.14 -17.74 21.93
C TYR A 180 -33.97 -17.84 23.46
N ASP A 181 -33.92 -19.04 24.03
CA ASP A 181 -33.68 -19.25 25.47
C ASP A 181 -32.33 -18.66 25.93
N MET A 182 -31.28 -18.84 25.14
CA MET A 182 -29.96 -18.26 25.41
C MET A 182 -29.98 -16.73 25.35
N ARG A 183 -30.69 -16.15 24.38
CA ARG A 183 -30.86 -14.69 24.27
C ARG A 183 -31.57 -14.13 25.49
N ASP A 184 -32.65 -14.75 25.93
CA ASP A 184 -33.43 -14.29 27.08
C ASP A 184 -32.62 -14.38 28.37
N LYS A 185 -31.88 -15.47 28.58
CA LYS A 185 -30.95 -15.60 29.71
C LYS A 185 -29.86 -14.53 29.70
N LEU A 186 -29.30 -14.24 28.54
CA LEU A 186 -28.28 -13.19 28.39
C LEU A 186 -28.87 -11.80 28.65
N LEU A 187 -30.05 -11.50 28.11
CA LEU A 187 -30.74 -10.23 28.34
C LEU A 187 -31.06 -10.04 29.83
N VAL A 188 -31.56 -11.07 30.51
CA VAL A 188 -31.81 -11.04 31.95
C VAL A 188 -30.52 -10.84 32.72
N PHE A 189 -29.45 -11.55 32.35
CA PHE A 189 -28.14 -11.40 32.99
C PHE A 189 -27.59 -9.97 32.85
N ILE A 190 -27.65 -9.40 31.64
CA ILE A 190 -27.24 -8.02 31.36
C ILE A 190 -28.12 -7.04 32.15
N ALA A 191 -29.44 -7.20 32.13
CA ALA A 191 -30.37 -6.35 32.85
C ALA A 191 -30.12 -6.38 34.36
N VAL A 192 -29.96 -7.57 34.96
CA VAL A 192 -29.66 -7.74 36.39
C VAL A 192 -28.31 -7.11 36.74
N ASN A 193 -27.27 -7.32 35.92
CA ASN A 193 -25.97 -6.71 36.16
C ASN A 193 -26.00 -5.19 35.98
N MET A 194 -26.78 -4.67 35.03
CA MET A 194 -26.97 -3.25 34.83
C MET A 194 -27.70 -2.61 36.03
N VAL A 195 -28.74 -3.26 36.57
CA VAL A 195 -29.42 -2.81 37.79
C VAL A 195 -28.50 -2.85 39.02
N ARG A 196 -27.71 -3.92 39.18
CA ARG A 196 -26.71 -4.04 40.25
C ARG A 196 -25.62 -2.97 40.13
N ALA A 197 -25.13 -2.71 38.92
CA ALA A 197 -24.18 -1.63 38.65
C ALA A 197 -24.79 -0.27 38.97
N LYS A 198 -26.02 0.01 38.51
CA LYS A 198 -26.74 1.27 38.79
C LYS A 198 -26.91 1.54 40.29
N ARG A 199 -27.25 0.52 41.09
CA ARG A 199 -27.29 0.63 42.57
C ARG A 199 -25.91 0.86 43.19
N ARG A 200 -24.86 0.22 42.67
CA ARG A 200 -23.50 0.34 43.20
C ARG A 200 -22.89 1.72 42.92
N PHE A 201 -23.30 2.38 41.85
CA PHE A 201 -22.80 3.70 41.44
C PHE A 201 -23.72 4.88 41.81
N GLY A 202 -24.77 4.66 42.61
CA GLY A 202 -25.58 5.75 43.18
C GLY A 202 -26.30 6.64 42.15
N LEU A 203 -26.58 6.13 40.94
CA LEU A 203 -27.34 6.85 39.91
C LEU A 203 -28.86 6.72 40.19
N GLU A 204 -29.30 7.18 41.37
CA GLU A 204 -30.68 7.59 41.62
C GLU A 204 -30.80 9.06 41.22
N THR A 205 -31.14 9.33 39.96
CA THR A 205 -31.78 10.60 39.60
C THR A 205 -33.24 10.52 40.04
N ASN A 206 -33.64 11.46 40.91
CA ASN A 206 -35.03 11.77 41.33
C ASN A 206 -36.07 11.53 40.25
#